data_AF-A0A0N1BL78-F1
#
_entry.id   AF-A0A0N1BL78-F1
#
_cell.length_a   1.000
_cell.length_b   1.000
_cell.length_c   1.000
_cell.angle_alpha   90.00
_cell.angle_beta   90.00
_cell.angle_gamma   90.00
#
_symmetry.space_group_name_H-M   'P 1'
#
loop_
_entity.id
_entity.type
_entity.pdbx_description
1 polymer ?
#
loop_
_entity_poly.entity_id
_entity_poly.type
_entity_poly.pdbx_seq_one_letter_code
_entity_poly.pdbx_strand_id
1 'polypeptide(L)'
;MTAQKTDQAEIDRLNDLTSRVARQRDRQAFVALFQHFAPRLKSFLLRAGMEAGAAEETIQDVMVTVWHRAESFDPAQAAVSTWIFAIARNRRIDRLRRDRRPTIDPNDPALVPDEADGSMETMLVEERAAELHRAIRELPPEQADLLRMAYFEDKAHSAIAAERQLPLGTVKSRLRLAVARLRKLMAGSLEGETA
;
A
#
# COMPACT_ATOMS: atom_id res chain seq x y z
N MET A 1 24.06 -0.01 13.53
CA MET A 1 23.45 -1.04 14.40
C MET A 1 22.19 -0.60 15.16
N THR A 2 21.93 0.71 15.34
CA THR A 2 20.78 1.19 16.15
C THR A 2 19.46 1.28 15.36
N ALA A 3 19.48 1.69 14.09
CA ALA A 3 18.27 1.86 13.27
C ALA A 3 17.52 0.53 12.99
N GLN A 4 18.26 -0.53 12.64
CA GLN A 4 17.68 -1.84 12.31
C GLN A 4 17.04 -2.56 13.52
N LYS A 5 17.47 -2.22 14.75
CA LYS A 5 16.85 -2.71 15.99
C LYS A 5 15.52 -2.00 16.29
N THR A 6 15.43 -0.71 15.99
CA THR A 6 14.21 0.09 16.15
C THR A 6 13.11 -0.40 15.22
N ASP A 7 13.45 -0.71 13.97
CA ASP A 7 12.51 -1.21 12.96
C ASP A 7 11.91 -2.58 13.35
N GLN A 8 12.74 -3.51 13.85
CA GLN A 8 12.25 -4.84 14.25
C GLN A 8 11.33 -4.76 15.48
N ALA A 9 11.66 -3.92 16.47
CA ALA A 9 10.83 -3.74 17.65
C ALA A 9 9.45 -3.16 17.30
N GLU A 10 9.38 -2.27 16.31
CA GLU A 10 8.11 -1.74 15.81
C GLU A 10 7.30 -2.81 15.07
N ILE A 11 7.94 -3.62 14.22
CA ILE A 11 7.29 -4.74 13.52
C ILE A 11 6.67 -5.71 14.54
N ASP A 12 7.44 -6.11 15.55
CA ASP A 12 6.97 -7.03 16.59
C ASP A 12 5.80 -6.45 17.38
N ARG A 13 5.87 -5.15 17.72
CA ARG A 13 4.78 -4.42 18.37
C ARG A 13 3.51 -4.41 17.51
N LEU A 14 3.60 -4.10 16.22
CA LEU A 14 2.44 -4.06 15.32
C LEU A 14 1.82 -5.45 15.14
N ASN A 15 2.65 -6.49 15.10
CA ASN A 15 2.20 -7.88 15.06
C ASN A 15 1.44 -8.28 16.33
N ASP A 16 1.96 -7.92 17.51
CA ASP A 16 1.29 -8.16 18.80
C ASP A 16 -0.09 -7.47 18.86
N LEU A 17 -0.13 -6.17 18.54
CA LEU A 17 -1.36 -5.40 18.52
C LEU A 17 -2.40 -6.03 17.57
N THR A 18 -1.98 -6.41 16.37
CA THR A 18 -2.87 -7.05 15.38
C THR A 18 -3.38 -8.40 15.89
N SER A 19 -2.51 -9.20 16.53
CA SER A 19 -2.87 -10.51 17.11
C SER A 19 -3.88 -10.38 18.25
N ARG A 20 -3.74 -9.37 19.11
CA ARG A 20 -4.70 -9.05 20.19
C ARG A 20 -6.06 -8.63 19.63
N VAL A 21 -6.09 -7.81 18.58
CA VAL A 21 -7.35 -7.46 17.89
C VAL A 21 -7.99 -8.71 17.30
N ALA A 22 -7.22 -9.57 16.63
CA ALA A 22 -7.70 -10.79 16.00
C ALA A 22 -8.29 -11.79 17.01
N ARG A 23 -7.56 -12.08 18.10
CA ARG A 23 -7.91 -13.15 19.03
C ARG A 23 -8.86 -12.72 20.14
N GLN A 24 -8.75 -11.47 20.60
CA GLN A 24 -9.42 -11.01 21.81
C GLN A 24 -10.39 -9.86 21.55
N ARG A 25 -10.47 -9.36 20.31
CA ARG A 25 -11.23 -8.12 19.99
C ARG A 25 -10.82 -6.99 20.92
N ASP A 26 -9.51 -6.88 21.15
CA ASP A 26 -8.93 -5.90 22.07
C ASP A 26 -9.07 -4.48 21.50
N ARG A 27 -9.91 -3.68 22.15
CA ARG A 27 -10.16 -2.28 21.75
C ARG A 27 -8.96 -1.38 21.95
N GLN A 28 -8.15 -1.60 22.98
CA GLN A 28 -6.96 -0.77 23.22
C GLN A 28 -5.90 -1.04 22.15
N ALA A 29 -5.72 -2.31 21.78
CA ALA A 29 -4.82 -2.67 20.69
C ALA A 29 -5.28 -2.05 19.36
N PHE A 30 -6.59 -2.07 19.10
CA PHE A 30 -7.16 -1.41 17.92
C PHE A 30 -6.96 0.11 17.92
N VAL A 31 -7.16 0.78 19.05
CA VAL A 31 -6.91 2.23 19.17
C VAL A 31 -5.44 2.55 18.89
N ALA A 32 -4.51 1.73 19.39
CA ALA A 32 -3.08 1.92 19.12
C ALA A 32 -2.76 1.76 17.62
N LEU A 33 -3.35 0.77 16.95
CA LEU A 33 -3.22 0.62 15.48
C LEU A 33 -3.83 1.82 14.76
N PHE A 34 -5.00 2.29 15.18
CA PHE A 34 -5.65 3.47 14.60
C PHE A 34 -4.75 4.71 14.71
N GLN A 35 -4.26 5.02 15.91
CA GLN A 35 -3.37 6.16 16.16
C GLN A 35 -2.08 6.07 15.33
N HIS A 36 -1.55 4.86 15.15
CA HIS A 36 -0.35 4.65 14.35
C HIS A 36 -0.63 4.84 12.84
N PHE A 37 -1.70 4.25 12.30
CA PHE A 37 -1.93 4.21 10.85
C PHE A 37 -2.76 5.37 10.30
N ALA A 38 -3.69 5.96 11.05
CA ALA A 38 -4.54 7.03 10.57
C ALA A 38 -3.78 8.23 9.95
N PRO A 39 -2.76 8.83 10.59
CA PRO A 39 -2.02 9.94 9.98
C PRO A 39 -1.22 9.53 8.73
N ARG A 40 -0.68 8.30 8.73
CA ARG A 40 0.07 7.73 7.59
C ARG A 40 -0.83 7.46 6.39
N LEU A 41 -2.02 6.92 6.65
CA LEU A 41 -3.06 6.69 5.65
C LEU A 41 -3.60 8.01 5.10
N LYS A 42 -3.82 9.02 5.95
CA LYS A 42 -4.22 10.37 5.51
C LYS A 42 -3.22 10.95 4.53
N SER A 43 -1.94 10.96 4.90
CA SER A 43 -0.86 11.44 4.03
C SER A 43 -0.81 10.67 2.71
N PHE A 44 -0.96 9.35 2.75
CA PHE A 44 -0.98 8.50 1.55
C PHE A 44 -2.17 8.77 0.62
N LEU A 45 -3.37 8.97 1.17
CA LEU A 45 -4.57 9.22 0.39
C LEU A 45 -4.59 10.63 -0.20
N LEU A 46 -4.15 11.64 0.57
CA LEU A 46 -4.02 13.02 0.10
C LEU A 46 -3.01 13.13 -1.05
N ARG A 47 -1.83 12.51 -0.92
CA ARG A 47 -0.83 12.46 -2.01
C ARG A 47 -1.33 11.74 -3.26
N ALA A 48 -2.37 10.93 -3.12
CA ALA A 48 -3.03 10.27 -4.24
C ALA A 48 -4.20 11.07 -4.83
N GLY A 49 -4.33 12.35 -4.47
CA GLY A 49 -5.33 13.26 -5.02
C GLY A 49 -6.72 13.14 -4.40
N MET A 50 -6.85 12.53 -3.22
CA MET A 50 -8.12 12.49 -2.50
C MET A 50 -8.33 13.77 -1.70
N GLU A 51 -9.55 14.30 -1.68
CA GLU A 51 -9.96 15.39 -0.80
C GLU A 51 -9.89 14.97 0.68
N ALA A 52 -9.67 15.90 1.61
CA ALA A 52 -9.42 15.61 3.01
C ALA A 52 -10.57 14.90 3.73
N GLY A 53 -11.81 15.34 3.53
CA GLY A 53 -13.00 14.66 4.07
C GLY A 53 -13.15 13.26 3.50
N ALA A 54 -12.98 13.10 2.18
CA ALA A 54 -12.98 11.81 1.53
C ALA A 54 -11.88 10.85 2.05
N ALA A 55 -10.71 11.38 2.37
CA ALA A 55 -9.61 10.62 2.95
C ALA A 55 -9.95 10.14 4.36
N GLU A 56 -10.55 10.98 5.19
CA GLU A 56 -10.96 10.61 6.55
C GLU A 56 -12.02 9.51 6.58
N GLU A 57 -13.05 9.62 5.74
CA GLU A 57 -14.04 8.55 5.56
C GLU A 57 -13.38 7.23 5.13
N THR A 58 -12.45 7.32 4.17
CA THR A 58 -11.73 6.14 3.66
C THR A 58 -10.88 5.50 4.76
N ILE A 59 -10.23 6.28 5.62
CA ILE A 59 -9.47 5.78 6.76
C ILE A 59 -10.38 5.04 7.73
N GLN A 60 -11.55 5.59 8.04
CA GLN A 60 -12.52 4.91 8.92
C GLN A 60 -12.92 3.56 8.33
N ASP A 61 -13.25 3.51 7.04
CA ASP A 61 -13.57 2.28 6.29
C ASP A 61 -12.45 1.24 6.31
N VAL A 62 -11.20 1.69 6.15
CA VAL A 62 -10.00 0.85 6.25
C VAL A 62 -9.90 0.26 7.66
N MET A 63 -10.02 1.09 8.68
CA MET A 63 -9.87 0.65 10.07
C MET A 63 -11.01 -0.26 10.52
N VAL A 64 -12.24 -0.04 10.06
CA VAL A 64 -13.35 -0.98 10.22
C VAL A 64 -13.02 -2.33 9.57
N THR A 65 -12.43 -2.30 8.37
CA THR A 65 -11.98 -3.54 7.70
C THR A 65 -10.90 -4.26 8.50
N VAL A 66 -9.92 -3.52 9.04
CA VAL A 66 -8.87 -4.06 9.90
C VAL A 66 -9.48 -4.73 11.13
N TRP A 67 -10.42 -4.07 11.81
CA TRP A 67 -11.13 -4.65 12.94
C TRP A 67 -11.81 -5.98 12.57
N HIS A 68 -12.59 -6.01 11.50
CA HIS A 68 -13.33 -7.23 11.13
C HIS A 68 -12.45 -8.34 10.56
N ARG A 69 -11.33 -8.00 9.91
CA ARG A 69 -10.49 -8.96 9.18
C ARG A 69 -9.13 -9.23 9.83
N ALA A 70 -8.87 -8.74 11.04
CA ALA A 70 -7.62 -8.99 11.75
C ALA A 70 -7.27 -10.49 11.84
N GLU A 71 -8.26 -11.37 11.97
CA GLU A 71 -8.07 -12.83 11.99
C GLU A 71 -7.50 -13.40 10.68
N SER A 72 -7.67 -12.69 9.56
CA SER A 72 -7.13 -13.09 8.25
C SER A 72 -5.70 -12.61 7.99
N PHE A 73 -5.14 -11.80 8.90
CA PHE A 73 -3.77 -11.33 8.78
C PHE A 73 -2.80 -12.46 9.15
N ASP A 74 -1.80 -12.66 8.30
CA ASP A 74 -0.72 -13.62 8.50
C ASP A 74 0.64 -12.91 8.41
N PRO A 75 1.38 -12.77 9.52
CA PRO A 75 2.68 -12.11 9.54
C PRO A 75 3.74 -12.85 8.71
N ALA A 76 3.55 -14.13 8.39
CA ALA A 76 4.44 -14.87 7.50
C ALA A 76 4.26 -14.48 6.02
N GLN A 77 3.10 -13.91 5.65
CA GLN A 77 2.79 -13.54 4.27
C GLN A 77 3.03 -12.05 3.97
N ALA A 78 2.83 -11.16 4.94
CA ALA A 78 3.03 -9.73 4.78
C ALA A 78 3.22 -9.02 6.13
N ALA A 79 3.93 -7.89 6.11
CA ALA A 79 3.95 -6.97 7.24
C ALA A 79 2.56 -6.32 7.45
N VAL A 80 2.22 -5.97 8.69
CA VAL A 80 0.97 -5.30 9.06
C VAL A 80 0.75 -4.04 8.21
N SER A 81 1.78 -3.21 8.06
CA SER A 81 1.72 -2.01 7.23
C SER A 81 1.34 -2.34 5.80
N THR A 82 1.99 -3.31 5.16
CA THR A 82 1.66 -3.72 3.78
C THR A 82 0.19 -4.15 3.66
N TRP A 83 -0.31 -4.93 4.62
CA TRP A 83 -1.69 -5.39 4.63
C TRP A 83 -2.70 -4.23 4.76
N ILE A 84 -2.48 -3.31 5.69
CA ILE A 84 -3.37 -2.16 5.91
C ILE A 84 -3.37 -1.19 4.71
N PHE A 85 -2.19 -0.89 4.15
CA PHE A 85 -2.09 -0.05 2.95
C PHE A 85 -2.71 -0.71 1.71
N ALA A 86 -2.66 -2.04 1.61
CA ALA A 86 -3.38 -2.75 0.55
C ALA A 86 -4.90 -2.60 0.68
N ILE A 87 -5.45 -2.63 1.91
CA ILE A 87 -6.87 -2.35 2.16
C ILE A 87 -7.20 -0.91 1.74
N ALA A 88 -6.38 0.07 2.14
CA ALA A 88 -6.59 1.48 1.80
C ALA A 88 -6.58 1.74 0.30
N ARG A 89 -5.63 1.15 -0.43
CA ARG A 89 -5.59 1.22 -1.89
C ARG A 89 -6.86 0.63 -2.52
N ASN A 90 -7.30 -0.54 -2.05
CA ASN A 90 -8.52 -1.16 -2.59
C ASN A 90 -9.75 -0.27 -2.36
N ARG A 91 -9.88 0.33 -1.16
CA ARG A 91 -10.97 1.27 -0.84
C ARG A 91 -10.96 2.51 -1.74
N ARG A 92 -9.78 3.11 -1.97
CA ARG A 92 -9.63 4.23 -2.91
C ARG A 92 -10.10 3.85 -4.32
N ILE A 93 -9.65 2.71 -4.82
CA ILE A 93 -10.02 2.23 -6.16
C ILE A 93 -11.53 2.00 -6.26
N ASP A 94 -12.13 1.40 -5.24
CA ASP A 94 -13.58 1.16 -5.20
C ASP A 94 -14.36 2.49 -5.21
N ARG A 95 -13.87 3.53 -4.52
CA ARG A 95 -14.46 4.88 -4.54
C ARG A 95 -14.36 5.53 -5.91
N LEU A 96 -13.17 5.54 -6.52
CA LEU A 96 -12.96 6.06 -7.87
C LEU A 96 -13.87 5.37 -8.92
N ARG A 97 -14.18 4.09 -8.73
CA ARG A 97 -15.13 3.37 -9.58
C ARG A 97 -16.59 3.78 -9.38
N ARG A 98 -16.98 4.19 -8.17
CA ARG A 98 -18.32 4.72 -7.88
C ARG A 98 -18.46 6.11 -8.49
N ASP A 99 -17.45 6.95 -8.34
CA ASP A 99 -17.46 8.34 -8.86
C ASP A 99 -17.46 8.37 -10.40
N ARG A 100 -16.92 7.33 -11.05
CA ARG A 100 -17.02 7.12 -12.51
C ARG A 100 -18.38 6.61 -13.00
N ARG A 101 -19.35 6.31 -12.12
CA ARG A 101 -20.76 6.13 -12.51
C ARG A 101 -21.42 7.51 -12.42
N PRO A 102 -22.06 8.01 -13.50
CA PRO A 102 -22.27 9.43 -13.67
C PRO A 102 -23.24 9.98 -12.64
N THR A 103 -22.72 10.86 -11.78
CA THR A 103 -23.49 11.99 -11.25
C THR A 103 -22.62 13.20 -11.57
N ILE A 104 -23.05 13.98 -12.57
CA ILE A 104 -22.36 15.18 -13.03
C ILE A 104 -22.57 16.26 -11.98
N ASP A 105 -21.51 16.77 -11.37
CA ASP A 105 -21.51 18.02 -10.61
C ASP A 105 -20.38 18.94 -11.15
N PRO A 106 -20.68 20.14 -11.67
CA PRO A 106 -19.71 20.98 -12.39
C PRO A 106 -18.79 21.90 -11.56
N ASN A 107 -18.74 21.86 -10.23
CA ASN A 107 -18.04 22.91 -9.45
C ASN A 107 -17.16 22.41 -8.28
N ASP A 108 -15.89 22.05 -8.50
CA ASP A 108 -14.94 21.93 -7.37
C ASP A 108 -13.47 22.29 -7.72
N PRO A 109 -12.90 23.35 -7.10
CA PRO A 109 -11.48 23.70 -7.21
C PRO A 109 -10.75 23.78 -5.84
N ALA A 110 -9.75 22.93 -5.59
CA ALA A 110 -8.65 23.26 -4.65
C ALA A 110 -7.47 22.25 -4.73
N LEU A 111 -6.27 22.75 -5.08
CA LEU A 111 -4.98 22.09 -4.85
C LEU A 111 -4.04 23.10 -4.18
N VAL A 112 -3.58 22.78 -2.97
CA VAL A 112 -2.41 23.42 -2.36
C VAL A 112 -1.48 22.29 -1.90
N PRO A 113 -0.20 22.27 -2.35
CA PRO A 113 0.82 21.40 -1.77
C PRO A 113 1.30 21.99 -0.45
N ASP A 114 1.43 21.17 0.60
CA ASP A 114 2.25 21.51 1.75
C ASP A 114 3.40 20.51 1.87
N GLU A 115 4.61 21.05 1.87
CA GLU A 115 5.86 20.34 2.05
C GLU A 115 5.99 20.00 3.54
N ALA A 116 6.21 18.72 3.85
CA ALA A 116 6.58 18.29 5.19
C ALA A 116 7.87 17.47 5.14
N ASP A 117 8.86 18.11 5.74
CA ASP A 117 10.27 17.77 5.98
C ASP A 117 10.47 16.50 6.83
N GLY A 118 11.66 15.89 6.78
CA GLY A 118 12.04 14.80 7.70
C GLY A 118 13.17 13.84 7.28
N SER A 119 14.42 14.33 7.37
CA SER A 119 15.70 13.65 7.66
C SER A 119 15.89 12.13 7.46
N MET A 120 17.00 11.75 6.82
CA MET A 120 17.68 10.42 6.79
C MET A 120 16.86 9.24 6.19
N GLU A 121 15.57 9.17 6.47
CA GLU A 121 14.59 8.27 5.85
C GLU A 121 14.44 8.59 4.35
N THR A 122 14.52 9.85 3.97
CA THR A 122 14.49 10.30 2.55
C THR A 122 15.60 9.66 1.72
N MET A 123 16.82 9.54 2.27
CA MET A 123 17.97 8.99 1.53
C MET A 123 17.84 7.48 1.33
N LEU A 124 17.37 6.74 2.35
CA LEU A 124 17.07 5.30 2.24
C LEU A 124 15.86 5.04 1.32
N VAL A 125 14.88 5.94 1.31
CA VAL A 125 13.72 5.89 0.41
C VAL A 125 14.14 6.15 -1.04
N GLU A 126 15.04 7.11 -1.28
CA GLU A 126 15.59 7.40 -2.61
C GLU A 126 16.42 6.24 -3.16
N GLU A 127 17.26 5.62 -2.33
CA GLU A 127 18.06 4.45 -2.70
C GLU A 127 17.18 3.24 -3.04
N ARG A 128 16.20 2.92 -2.16
CA ARG A 128 15.21 1.87 -2.43
C ARG A 128 14.34 2.18 -3.64
N ALA A 129 14.01 3.44 -3.89
CA ALA A 129 13.28 3.85 -5.09
C ALA A 129 14.13 3.65 -6.35
N ALA A 130 15.42 3.94 -6.30
CA ALA A 130 16.35 3.71 -7.41
C ALA A 130 16.55 2.20 -7.69
N GLU A 131 16.65 1.37 -6.66
CA GLU A 131 16.65 -0.10 -6.78
C GLU A 131 15.35 -0.63 -7.35
N LEU A 132 14.20 -0.16 -6.87
CA LEU A 132 12.90 -0.55 -7.40
C LEU A 132 12.77 -0.17 -8.88
N HIS A 133 13.22 1.03 -9.27
CA HIS A 133 13.24 1.45 -10.66
C HIS A 133 14.17 0.58 -11.52
N ARG A 134 15.34 0.17 -11.00
CA ARG A 134 16.23 -0.78 -11.69
C ARG A 134 15.54 -2.13 -11.87
N ALA A 135 14.98 -2.69 -10.81
CA ALA A 135 14.30 -3.98 -10.84
C ALA A 135 13.07 -3.99 -11.77
N ILE A 136 12.31 -2.88 -11.85
CA ILE A 136 11.19 -2.73 -12.79
C ILE A 136 11.67 -2.76 -14.24
N ARG A 137 12.84 -2.18 -14.56
CA ARG A 137 13.41 -2.21 -15.92
C ARG A 137 13.84 -3.61 -16.37
N GLU A 138 14.15 -4.50 -15.43
CA GLU A 138 14.53 -5.89 -15.72
C GLU A 138 13.33 -6.83 -15.89
N LEU A 139 12.12 -6.36 -15.58
CA LEU A 139 10.92 -7.15 -15.82
C LEU A 139 10.59 -7.24 -17.32
N PRO A 140 10.00 -8.37 -17.77
CA PRO A 140 9.40 -8.43 -19.10
C PRO A 140 8.42 -7.27 -19.31
N PRO A 141 8.40 -6.63 -20.50
CA PRO A 141 7.57 -5.45 -20.76
C PRO A 141 6.10 -5.63 -20.38
N GLU A 142 5.52 -6.81 -20.65
CA GLU A 142 4.14 -7.12 -20.28
C GLU A 142 3.89 -7.14 -18.76
N GLN A 143 4.89 -7.54 -17.96
CA GLN A 143 4.78 -7.56 -16.50
C GLN A 143 4.96 -6.16 -15.91
N ALA A 144 5.91 -5.38 -16.44
CA ALA A 144 6.12 -3.99 -16.06
C ALA A 144 4.90 -3.12 -16.41
N ASP A 145 4.27 -3.36 -17.57
CA ASP A 145 3.06 -2.68 -17.99
C ASP A 145 1.86 -2.97 -17.08
N LEU A 146 1.63 -4.24 -16.73
CA LEU A 146 0.58 -4.61 -15.77
C LEU A 146 0.84 -3.98 -14.39
N LEU A 147 2.10 -3.98 -13.93
CA LEU A 147 2.48 -3.29 -12.70
C LEU A 147 2.22 -1.79 -12.79
N ARG A 148 2.45 -1.15 -13.94
CA ARG A 148 2.18 0.26 -14.11
C ARG A 148 0.69 0.58 -14.03
N MET A 149 -0.12 -0.15 -14.77
CA MET A 149 -1.56 0.03 -14.74
C MET A 149 -2.12 -0.20 -13.34
N ALA A 150 -1.60 -1.20 -12.62
CA ALA A 150 -2.02 -1.45 -11.25
C ALA A 150 -1.51 -0.36 -10.30
N TYR A 151 -0.20 -0.18 -10.17
CA TYR A 151 0.39 0.57 -9.06
C TYR A 151 0.64 2.06 -9.36
N PHE A 152 0.80 2.46 -10.63
CA PHE A 152 0.99 3.85 -11.03
C PHE A 152 -0.32 4.51 -11.52
N GLU A 153 -1.18 3.76 -12.21
CA GLU A 153 -2.47 4.28 -12.73
C GLU A 153 -3.67 3.91 -11.84
N ASP A 154 -3.44 3.17 -10.75
CA ASP A 154 -4.48 2.72 -9.82
C ASP A 154 -5.67 1.98 -10.45
N LYS A 155 -5.44 1.33 -11.58
CA LYS A 155 -6.48 0.53 -12.21
C LYS A 155 -6.75 -0.73 -11.38
N ALA A 156 -8.04 -1.00 -11.17
CA ALA A 156 -8.48 -2.27 -10.61
C ALA A 156 -8.05 -3.43 -11.53
N HIS A 157 -7.68 -4.58 -10.98
CA HIS A 157 -7.28 -5.75 -11.80
C HIS A 157 -8.35 -6.15 -12.83
N SER A 158 -9.63 -5.93 -12.54
CA SER A 158 -10.73 -6.16 -13.49
C SER A 158 -10.77 -5.14 -14.63
N ALA A 159 -10.39 -3.88 -14.36
CA ALA A 159 -10.27 -2.86 -15.40
C ALA A 159 -9.06 -3.14 -16.30
N ILE A 160 -7.93 -3.54 -15.71
CA ILE A 160 -6.75 -4.01 -16.45
C ILE A 160 -7.09 -5.23 -17.31
N ALA A 161 -7.83 -6.19 -16.76
CA ALA A 161 -8.30 -7.38 -17.48
C ALA A 161 -9.15 -7.00 -18.71
N ALA A 162 -10.09 -6.07 -18.54
CA ALA A 162 -10.91 -5.57 -19.64
C ALA A 162 -10.07 -4.83 -20.69
N GLU A 163 -9.19 -3.93 -20.27
CA GLU A 163 -8.38 -3.09 -21.16
C GLU A 163 -7.34 -3.89 -21.95
N ARG A 164 -6.72 -4.90 -21.31
CA ARG A 164 -5.74 -5.79 -21.94
C ARG A 164 -6.37 -7.01 -22.60
N GLN A 165 -7.70 -7.16 -22.53
CA GLN A 165 -8.43 -8.33 -23.03
C GLN A 165 -7.88 -9.66 -22.48
N LEU A 166 -7.52 -9.66 -21.19
CA LEU A 166 -6.97 -10.82 -20.47
C LEU A 166 -7.98 -11.33 -19.45
N PRO A 167 -8.02 -12.65 -19.16
CA PRO A 167 -8.78 -13.15 -18.02
C PRO A 167 -8.30 -12.53 -16.70
N LEU A 168 -9.23 -12.23 -15.77
CA LEU A 168 -8.89 -11.67 -14.47
C LEU A 168 -7.89 -12.53 -13.68
N GLY A 169 -8.02 -13.86 -13.79
CA GLY A 169 -7.07 -14.81 -13.19
C GLY A 169 -5.65 -14.64 -13.74
N THR A 170 -5.51 -14.37 -15.04
CA THR A 170 -4.23 -14.13 -15.71
C THR A 170 -3.60 -12.81 -15.26
N VAL A 171 -4.39 -11.75 -15.10
CA VAL A 171 -3.89 -10.47 -14.57
C VAL A 171 -3.36 -10.65 -13.15
N LYS A 172 -4.14 -11.30 -12.26
CA LYS A 172 -3.73 -11.57 -10.87
C LYS A 172 -2.47 -12.44 -10.80
N SER A 173 -2.39 -13.50 -11.60
CA SER A 173 -1.24 -14.41 -11.59
C SER A 173 0.03 -13.71 -12.11
N ARG A 174 -0.06 -12.96 -13.21
CA ARG A 174 1.07 -12.20 -13.78
C ARG A 174 1.57 -11.11 -12.85
N LEU A 175 0.68 -10.36 -12.19
CA LEU A 175 1.05 -9.38 -11.18
C LEU A 175 1.75 -10.03 -9.98
N ARG A 176 1.24 -11.16 -9.49
CA ARG A 176 1.88 -11.91 -8.40
C ARG A 176 3.29 -12.36 -8.77
N LEU A 177 3.46 -12.91 -9.99
CA LEU A 177 4.77 -13.30 -10.53
C LEU A 177 5.72 -12.11 -10.69
N ALA A 178 5.22 -10.97 -11.17
CA ALA A 178 6.00 -9.74 -11.32
C ALA A 178 6.50 -9.23 -9.96
N VAL A 179 5.63 -9.16 -8.95
CA VAL A 179 5.99 -8.75 -7.58
C VAL A 179 6.97 -9.74 -6.94
N ALA A 180 6.78 -11.05 -7.13
CA ALA A 180 7.72 -12.05 -6.63
C ALA A 180 9.12 -11.92 -7.26
N ARG A 181 9.19 -11.60 -8.55
CA ARG A 181 10.44 -11.31 -9.24
C ARG A 181 11.10 -10.03 -8.73
N LEU A 182 10.34 -8.94 -8.57
CA LEU A 182 10.87 -7.70 -7.99
C LEU A 182 11.47 -7.94 -6.61
N ARG A 183 10.78 -8.68 -5.73
CA ARG A 183 11.31 -9.05 -4.41
C ARG A 183 12.63 -9.81 -4.52
N LYS A 184 12.76 -10.75 -5.46
CA LYS A 184 13.99 -11.52 -5.66
C LYS A 184 15.14 -10.64 -6.17
N LEU A 185 14.87 -9.75 -7.13
CA LEU A 185 15.88 -8.83 -7.70
C LEU A 185 16.39 -7.84 -6.64
N MET A 186 15.47 -7.33 -5.81
CA MET A 186 15.82 -6.43 -4.71
C MET A 186 16.54 -7.16 -3.56
N ALA A 187 16.14 -8.40 -3.23
CA ALA A 187 16.83 -9.20 -2.20
C ALA A 187 18.25 -9.59 -2.62
N GLY A 188 18.47 -9.94 -3.90
CA GLY A 188 19.81 -10.27 -4.41
C GLY A 188 20.75 -9.07 -4.51
N SER A 189 20.22 -7.84 -4.52
CA SER A 189 21.04 -6.62 -4.47
C SER A 189 21.59 -6.34 -3.07
N LEU A 190 20.91 -6.82 -2.02
CA LEU A 190 21.33 -6.64 -0.61
C LEU A 190 22.45 -7.60 -0.17
N GLU A 191 22.68 -8.70 -0.90
CA GLU A 191 23.76 -9.66 -0.59
C GLU A 191 25.10 -9.29 -1.25
N GLY A 192 25.10 -8.33 -2.18
CA GLY A 192 26.27 -7.93 -2.97
C GLY A 192 27.18 -6.86 -2.34
N GLU A 193 26.83 -6.32 -1.17
CA GLU A 193 27.51 -5.14 -0.58
C GLU A 193 28.18 -5.44 0.78
N THR A 194 28.32 -6.72 1.13
CA THR A 194 29.01 -7.17 2.36
C THR A 194 30.32 -7.93 2.11
N ALA A 195 30.93 -7.78 0.92
CA ALA A 195 32.24 -8.36 0.60
C ALA A 195 33.38 -7.33 0.67
#